data_AF-A0A6B9TII6-F1
#
_entry.id   AF-A0A6B9TII6-F1
#
_cell.length_a   1.000
_cell.length_b   1.000
_cell.length_c   1.000
_cell.angle_alpha   90.00
_cell.angle_beta   90.00
_cell.angle_gamma   90.00
#
_symmetry.space_group_name_H-M   'P 1'
#
loop_
_entity.id
_entity.type
_entity.pdbx_description
1 polymer ?
#
loop_
_entity_poly.entity_id
_entity_poly.type
_entity_poly.pdbx_seq_one_letter_code
_entity_poly.pdbx_strand_id
1 'polypeptide(L)'
;MELEEKIRELESEIKEKDGRIRELELKLAECLGRVDELRSEKSELQEEVNRLHVMKLDLKLRNLQELEDENNRLKHRIEITKGLLDDARERLEVLEGVVDEFLKQGLTGRLRGREPEGLIYYRKRFGD
;
A
#
# COMPACT_ATOMS: atom_id res chain seq x y z
N MET A 1 -17.85 -85.74 -24.56
CA MET A 1 -16.63 -85.13 -25.12
C MET A 1 -16.83 -83.68 -25.55
N GLU A 2 -17.56 -83.34 -26.62
CA GLU A 2 -17.69 -81.92 -27.07
C GLU A 2 -18.22 -80.96 -26.00
N LEU A 3 -19.27 -81.34 -25.25
CA LEU A 3 -19.84 -80.49 -24.19
C LEU A 3 -18.86 -80.28 -23.03
N GLU A 4 -18.06 -81.29 -22.67
CA GLU A 4 -17.08 -81.21 -21.58
C GLU A 4 -15.86 -80.36 -21.95
N GLU A 5 -15.48 -80.34 -23.23
CA GLU A 5 -14.49 -79.41 -23.76
C GLU A 5 -15.04 -77.97 -23.76
N LYS A 6 -16.28 -77.78 -24.22
CA LYS A 6 -16.92 -76.46 -24.20
C LYS A 6 -17.06 -75.88 -22.79
N ILE A 7 -17.41 -76.72 -21.80
CA ILE A 7 -17.45 -76.31 -20.39
C ILE A 7 -16.07 -75.87 -19.90
N ARG A 8 -15.01 -76.65 -20.19
CA ARG A 8 -13.64 -76.30 -19.78
C ARG A 8 -13.13 -75.01 -20.42
N GLU A 9 -13.46 -74.76 -21.69
CA GLU A 9 -13.16 -73.48 -22.35
C GLU A 9 -13.84 -72.31 -21.62
N LEU A 10 -15.15 -72.42 -21.34
CA LEU A 10 -15.91 -71.39 -20.65
C LEU A 10 -15.39 -71.15 -19.22
N GLU A 11 -15.03 -72.20 -18.48
CA GLU A 11 -14.41 -72.07 -17.16
C GLU A 11 -13.06 -71.34 -17.21
N SER A 12 -12.28 -71.57 -18.27
CA SER A 12 -11.01 -70.85 -18.49
C SER A 12 -11.26 -69.37 -18.80
N GLU A 13 -12.21 -69.06 -19.68
CA GLU A 13 -12.58 -67.68 -20.00
C GLU A 13 -13.11 -66.92 -18.77
N ILE A 14 -13.91 -67.57 -17.94
CA ILE A 14 -14.41 -66.98 -16.68
C ILE A 14 -13.23 -66.64 -15.77
N LYS A 15 -12.29 -67.56 -15.57
CA LYS A 15 -11.10 -67.31 -14.73
C LYS A 15 -10.25 -66.14 -15.25
N GLU A 16 -10.08 -66.03 -16.56
CA GLU A 16 -9.36 -64.92 -17.17
C GLU A 16 -10.08 -63.58 -16.94
N LYS A 17 -11.40 -63.55 -17.17
CA LYS A 17 -12.22 -62.35 -16.95
C LYS A 17 -12.22 -61.93 -15.48
N ASP A 18 -12.33 -62.88 -14.54
CA ASP A 18 -12.25 -62.61 -13.10
C ASP A 18 -10.88 -62.01 -12.71
N GLY A 19 -9.80 -62.53 -13.30
CA GLY A 19 -8.46 -61.96 -13.10
C GLY A 19 -8.38 -60.51 -13.57
N ARG A 20 -8.96 -60.23 -14.73
CA ARG A 20 -8.99 -58.87 -15.30
C ARG A 20 -9.87 -57.91 -14.51
N ILE A 21 -11.00 -58.38 -13.97
CA ILE A 21 -11.85 -57.60 -13.07
C ILE A 21 -11.07 -57.19 -11.83
N ARG A 22 -10.37 -58.12 -11.17
CA ARG A 22 -9.56 -57.80 -9.98
C ARG A 22 -8.46 -56.78 -10.27
N GLU A 23 -7.79 -56.91 -11.43
CA GLU A 23 -6.77 -55.93 -11.84
C GLU A 23 -7.36 -54.52 -12.03
N LEU A 24 -8.55 -54.45 -12.64
CA LEU A 24 -9.27 -53.18 -12.81
C LEU A 24 -9.74 -52.59 -11.48
N GLU A 25 -10.21 -53.41 -10.55
CA GLU A 25 -10.59 -52.97 -9.19
C GLU A 25 -9.41 -52.38 -8.43
N LEU A 26 -8.22 -53.00 -8.53
CA LEU A 26 -7.00 -52.46 -7.92
C LEU A 26 -6.61 -51.12 -8.53
N LYS A 27 -6.63 -51.00 -9.86
CA LYS A 27 -6.35 -49.74 -10.56
C LYS A 27 -7.36 -48.65 -10.19
N LEU A 28 -8.64 -49.01 -10.06
CA LEU A 28 -9.68 -48.09 -9.64
C LEU A 28 -9.43 -47.58 -8.22
N ALA A 29 -9.08 -48.47 -7.28
CA ALA A 29 -8.75 -48.10 -5.91
C ALA A 29 -7.55 -47.13 -5.85
N GLU A 30 -6.49 -47.40 -6.62
CA GLU A 30 -5.33 -46.50 -6.73
C GLU A 30 -5.71 -45.13 -7.30
N CYS A 31 -6.51 -45.10 -8.37
CA CYS A 31 -7.00 -43.85 -8.94
C CYS A 31 -7.84 -43.04 -7.95
N LEU A 32 -8.72 -43.70 -7.18
CA LEU A 32 -9.52 -43.03 -6.15
C LEU A 32 -8.63 -42.43 -5.05
N GLY A 33 -7.62 -43.16 -4.58
CA GLY A 33 -6.65 -42.64 -3.61
C GLY A 33 -5.92 -41.39 -4.11
N ARG A 34 -5.44 -41.41 -5.36
CA ARG A 34 -4.78 -40.24 -5.99
C ARG A 34 -5.74 -39.05 -6.13
N VAL A 35 -7.02 -39.29 -6.40
CA VAL A 35 -8.02 -38.21 -6.46
C VAL A 35 -8.23 -37.56 -5.10
N ASP A 36 -8.24 -38.35 -4.02
CA ASP A 36 -8.40 -37.84 -2.66
C ASP A 36 -7.16 -37.05 -2.19
N GLU A 37 -5.96 -37.50 -2.54
CA GLU A 37 -4.71 -36.76 -2.33
C GLU A 37 -4.73 -35.41 -3.05
N LEU A 38 -5.07 -35.40 -4.35
CA LEU A 38 -5.16 -34.16 -5.14
C LEU A 38 -6.24 -33.21 -4.61
N ARG A 39 -7.35 -33.73 -4.08
CA ARG A 39 -8.38 -32.90 -3.44
C ARG A 39 -7.86 -32.23 -2.17
N SER A 40 -7.08 -32.97 -1.38
CA SER A 40 -6.48 -32.46 -0.15
C SER A 40 -5.45 -31.37 -0.45
N GLU A 41 -4.52 -31.64 -1.38
CA GLU A 41 -3.52 -30.66 -1.84
C GLU A 41 -4.19 -29.39 -2.40
N LYS A 42 -5.24 -29.55 -3.21
CA LYS A 42 -6.02 -28.41 -3.73
C LYS A 42 -6.62 -27.56 -2.61
N SER A 43 -7.13 -28.19 -1.55
CA SER A 43 -7.70 -27.48 -0.40
C SER A 43 -6.64 -26.67 0.33
N GLU A 44 -5.48 -27.28 0.60
CA GLU A 44 -4.35 -26.62 1.25
C GLU A 44 -3.83 -25.43 0.43
N LEU A 45 -3.66 -25.62 -0.89
CA LEU A 45 -3.27 -24.54 -1.79
C LEU A 45 -4.29 -23.39 -1.81
N GLN A 46 -5.58 -23.69 -1.74
CA GLN A 46 -6.63 -22.68 -1.68
C GLN A 46 -6.56 -21.86 -0.38
N GLU A 47 -6.27 -22.52 0.75
CA GLU A 47 -6.05 -21.84 2.03
C GLU A 47 -4.82 -20.93 2.00
N GLU A 48 -3.71 -21.40 1.43
CA GLU A 48 -2.48 -20.61 1.33
C GLU A 48 -2.66 -19.41 0.39
N VAL A 49 -3.37 -19.57 -0.73
CA VAL A 49 -3.76 -18.45 -1.60
C VAL A 49 -4.57 -17.41 -0.85
N ASN A 50 -5.55 -17.84 -0.04
CA ASN A 50 -6.36 -16.94 0.76
C ASN A 50 -5.51 -16.20 1.81
N ARG A 51 -4.60 -16.90 2.49
CA ARG A 51 -3.67 -16.31 3.46
C ARG A 51 -2.78 -15.25 2.82
N LEU A 52 -2.17 -15.56 1.68
CA LEU A 52 -1.33 -14.63 0.93
C LEU A 52 -2.13 -13.40 0.44
N HIS A 53 -3.40 -13.60 0.08
CA HIS A 53 -4.28 -12.50 -0.31
C HIS A 53 -4.50 -11.52 0.84
N VAL A 54 -4.81 -12.03 2.05
CA VAL A 54 -4.98 -11.20 3.25
C VAL A 54 -3.68 -10.46 3.58
N MET A 55 -2.54 -11.14 3.61
CA MET A 55 -1.24 -10.50 3.88
C MET A 55 -0.93 -9.38 2.88
N LYS A 56 -1.24 -9.57 1.60
CA LYS A 56 -1.06 -8.56 0.56
C LYS A 56 -1.94 -7.33 0.80
N LEU A 57 -3.18 -7.51 1.24
CA LEU A 57 -4.08 -6.41 1.56
C LEU A 57 -3.59 -5.63 2.78
N ASP A 58 -3.15 -6.34 3.83
CA ASP A 58 -2.61 -5.71 5.04
C ASP A 58 -1.37 -4.85 4.74
N LEU A 59 -0.44 -5.35 3.93
CA LEU A 59 0.73 -4.59 3.52
C LEU A 59 0.35 -3.34 2.71
N LYS A 60 -0.61 -3.46 1.79
CA LYS A 60 -1.11 -2.30 1.03
C LYS A 60 -1.76 -1.27 1.94
N LEU A 61 -2.55 -1.71 2.92
CA LEU A 61 -3.20 -0.80 3.86
C LEU A 61 -2.19 -0.04 4.71
N ARG A 62 -1.17 -0.73 5.24
CA ARG A 62 -0.09 -0.09 6.01
C ARG A 62 0.66 0.95 5.19
N ASN A 63 1.05 0.61 3.96
CA ASN A 63 1.73 1.55 3.08
C ASN A 63 0.86 2.79 2.77
N LEU A 64 -0.45 2.61 2.59
CA LEU A 64 -1.37 3.72 2.37
C LEU A 64 -1.45 4.63 3.61
N GLN A 65 -1.53 4.05 4.80
CA GLN A 65 -1.57 4.80 6.06
C GLN A 65 -0.27 5.59 6.27
N GLU A 66 0.89 4.97 6.05
CA GLU A 66 2.19 5.64 6.17
C GLU A 66 2.31 6.83 5.19
N LEU A 67 1.90 6.63 3.93
CA LEU A 67 1.89 7.70 2.94
C LEU A 67 0.91 8.83 3.29
N GLU A 68 -0.26 8.50 3.85
CA GLU A 68 -1.24 9.48 4.30
C GLU A 68 -0.70 10.31 5.46
N ASP A 69 -0.06 9.66 6.44
CA ASP A 69 0.57 10.32 7.58
C ASP A 69 1.71 11.24 7.13
N GLU A 70 2.57 10.79 6.21
CA GLU A 70 3.63 11.62 5.64
C GLU A 70 3.07 12.82 4.87
N ASN A 71 2.02 12.61 4.08
CA ASN A 71 1.36 13.68 3.33
C ASN A 71 0.77 14.73 4.29
N ASN A 72 0.10 14.30 5.35
CA ASN A 72 -0.45 15.20 6.37
C ASN A 72 0.65 15.99 7.09
N ARG A 73 1.78 15.36 7.43
CA ARG A 73 2.95 16.04 8.00
C ARG A 73 3.52 17.08 7.03
N LEU A 74 3.65 16.74 5.74
CA LEU A 74 4.16 17.65 4.72
C LEU A 74 3.22 18.84 4.49
N LYS A 75 1.91 18.60 4.42
CA LYS A 75 0.90 19.69 4.32
C LYS A 75 1.03 20.66 5.48
N HIS A 76 1.10 20.15 6.71
CA HIS A 76 1.26 21.01 7.88
C HIS A 76 2.56 21.82 7.85
N ARG A 77 3.67 21.20 7.44
CA ARG A 77 4.94 21.91 7.25
C ARG A 77 4.83 23.00 6.18
N ILE A 78 4.16 22.72 5.07
CA ILE A 78 3.91 23.70 4.00
C ILE A 78 3.13 24.89 4.57
N GLU A 79 2.06 24.66 5.33
CA GLU A 79 1.27 25.72 5.95
C GLU A 79 2.12 26.60 6.87
N ILE A 80 2.93 25.99 7.76
CA ILE A 80 3.83 26.74 8.64
C ILE A 80 4.83 27.56 7.82
N THR A 81 5.52 26.93 6.86
CA THR A 81 6.53 27.63 6.05
C THR A 81 5.94 28.75 5.21
N LYS A 82 4.69 28.60 4.74
CA LYS A 82 3.96 29.65 4.04
C LYS A 82 3.70 30.84 4.96
N GLY A 83 3.23 30.59 6.18
CA GLY A 83 3.04 31.64 7.19
C GLY A 83 4.34 32.40 7.49
N LEU A 84 5.44 31.67 7.72
CA LEU A 84 6.77 32.29 7.93
C LEU A 84 7.25 33.11 6.72
N LEU A 85 6.96 32.66 5.50
CA LEU A 85 7.31 33.38 4.28
C LEU A 85 6.46 34.64 4.11
N ASP A 86 5.17 34.57 4.42
CA ASP A 86 4.26 35.72 4.39
C ASP A 86 4.68 36.77 5.44
N ASP A 87 5.04 36.35 6.66
CA ASP A 87 5.59 37.23 7.70
C ASP A 87 6.91 37.89 7.25
N ALA A 88 7.82 37.12 6.63
CA ALA A 88 9.08 37.64 6.12
C ALA A 88 8.86 38.66 4.99
N ARG A 89 7.87 38.44 4.11
CA ARG A 89 7.47 39.38 3.06
C ARG A 89 6.91 40.67 3.66
N GLU A 90 6.02 40.57 4.65
CA GLU A 90 5.47 41.75 5.35
C GLU A 90 6.60 42.57 5.97
N ARG A 91 7.59 41.92 6.61
CA ARG A 91 8.76 42.61 7.18
C ARG A 91 9.57 43.36 6.12
N LEU A 92 9.83 42.73 4.97
CA LEU A 92 10.61 43.35 3.88
C LEU A 92 9.88 44.58 3.32
N GLU A 93 8.58 44.46 3.05
CA GLU A 93 7.76 45.57 2.53
C GLU A 93 7.78 46.77 3.49
N VAL A 94 7.62 46.53 4.79
CA VAL A 94 7.69 47.59 5.81
C VAL A 94 9.08 48.23 5.84
N LEU A 95 10.15 47.43 5.81
CA LEU A 95 11.52 47.94 5.85
C LEU A 95 11.89 48.74 4.60
N GLU A 96 11.44 48.31 3.41
CA GLU A 96 11.56 49.08 2.17
C GLU A 96 10.90 50.45 2.31
N GLY A 97 9.68 50.50 2.86
CA GLY A 97 8.99 51.76 3.17
C GLY A 97 9.77 52.66 4.12
N VAL A 98 10.36 52.09 5.18
CA VAL A 98 11.22 52.83 6.13
C VAL A 98 12.44 53.43 5.44
N VAL A 99 13.11 52.66 4.59
CA VAL A 99 14.28 53.14 3.82
C VAL A 99 13.85 54.30 2.92
N ASP A 100 12.74 54.16 2.21
CA ASP A 100 12.17 55.21 1.35
C ASP A 100 11.85 56.50 2.12
N GLU A 101 11.23 56.38 3.29
CA GLU A 101 10.94 57.52 4.18
C GLU A 101 12.24 58.21 4.61
N PHE A 102 13.25 57.46 5.04
CA PHE A 102 14.56 58.01 5.41
C PHE A 102 15.28 58.68 4.24
N LEU A 103 15.18 58.14 3.02
CA LEU A 103 15.76 58.72 1.81
C LEU A 103 15.07 60.04 1.43
N LYS A 104 13.74 60.11 1.58
CA LYS A 104 12.93 61.32 1.33
C LYS A 104 13.10 62.36 2.45
N GLN A 105 13.44 61.94 3.67
CA GLN A 105 13.68 62.80 4.82
C GLN A 105 15.06 63.48 4.73
N GLY A 106 15.05 64.76 4.34
CA GLY A 106 16.24 65.62 4.33
C GLY A 106 16.94 65.75 5.71
N LEU A 107 18.19 66.22 5.71
CA LEU A 107 19.05 66.36 6.91
C LEU A 107 18.36 67.05 8.10
N THR A 108 17.56 68.08 7.84
CA THR A 108 16.82 68.84 8.88
C THR A 108 15.68 68.05 9.53
N GLY A 109 15.07 67.11 8.80
CA GLY A 109 14.04 66.21 9.32
C GLY A 109 14.62 65.15 10.27
N ARG A 110 15.82 64.65 9.97
CA ARG A 110 16.57 63.71 10.82
C ARG A 110 17.07 64.36 12.11
N LEU A 111 17.55 65.61 12.03
CA LEU A 111 18.00 66.39 13.19
C LEU A 111 16.87 66.75 14.17
N ARG A 112 15.60 66.77 13.72
CA ARG A 112 14.42 66.96 14.58
C ARG A 112 13.94 65.69 15.29
N GLY A 113 14.59 64.53 15.06
CA GLY A 113 14.22 63.27 15.71
C GLY A 113 12.85 62.72 15.29
N ARG A 114 12.31 63.10 14.12
CA ARG A 114 11.09 62.47 13.60
C ARG A 114 11.43 61.08 13.09
N GLU A 115 10.80 60.09 13.69
CA GLU A 115 10.95 58.70 13.31
C GLU A 115 9.98 58.35 12.18
N PRO A 116 10.41 57.56 11.17
CA PRO A 116 9.54 57.05 10.11
C PRO A 116 8.33 56.30 10.65
N GLU A 117 7.17 56.50 10.03
CA GLU A 117 5.92 55.84 10.44
C GLU A 117 6.04 54.32 10.24
N GLY A 118 6.69 53.88 9.15
CA GLY A 118 7.00 52.47 8.93
C GLY A 118 7.87 51.86 10.04
N LEU A 119 8.75 52.64 10.68
CA LEU A 119 9.65 52.14 11.73
C LEU A 119 8.92 52.00 13.08
N ILE A 120 7.94 52.88 13.32
CA ILE A 120 7.01 52.75 14.44
C ILE A 120 6.12 51.51 14.25
N TYR A 121 5.57 51.30 13.04
CA TYR A 121 4.79 50.11 12.72
C TYR A 121 5.62 48.83 12.88
N TYR A 122 6.83 48.80 12.31
CA TYR A 122 7.73 47.66 12.37
C TYR A 122 7.98 47.20 13.81
N ARG A 123 8.35 48.12 14.72
CA ARG A 123 8.58 47.78 16.13
C ARG A 123 7.31 47.31 16.83
N LYS A 124 6.15 47.87 16.52
CA LYS A 124 4.88 47.45 17.13
C LYS A 124 4.41 46.07 16.64
N ARG A 125 4.71 45.72 15.38
CA ARG A 125 4.24 44.50 14.72
C ARG A 125 5.22 43.33 14.89
N PHE A 126 6.52 43.60 14.90
CA PHE A 126 7.58 42.58 14.87
C PHE A 126 8.62 42.70 16.00
N GLY A 127 8.51 43.73 16.83
CA GLY A 127 9.36 43.87 18.02
C GLY A 127 8.76 43.09 19.17
N ASP A 128 9.30 41.89 19.40
CA ASP A 128 9.38 41.34 20.76
C ASP A 128 10.47 42.09 21.54
#